data_AF-A0ABD4RF56-F1
#
_entry.id   AF-A0ABD4RF56-F1
#
_cell.length_a   1.000
_cell.length_b   1.000
_cell.length_c   1.000
_cell.angle_alpha   90.00
_cell.angle_beta   90.00
_cell.angle_gamma   90.00
#
_symmetry.space_group_name_H-M   'P 1'
#
loop_
_entity.id
_entity.type
_entity.pdbx_description
1 polymer ?
#
loop_
_entity_poly.entity_id
_entity_poly.type
_entity_poly.pdbx_seq_one_letter_code
_entity_poly.pdbx_strand_id
1 'polypeptide(L)'
;MQDKKLSFIGTGIFYILLVVVSLIAFMGLYIGINFIQAKLFVKGEYIIYLIKSPYSYLLFLILIIAIGRIEILFVDKKKLLSKDKGSSLWLKCDKLLILAIIIFIYMIVTSVVVVTKEGVYDYSFFNLKGNKYNFSDVEYIHTGFGDSGKSKGEFFYNITLKNGKKLKLAYPSSSQSSKEYKGDSWQEYVDIDQYIMHSGAKKDSSEKGSNYVKMDKKYIDKLLKIVNNK
;
A
#
# COMPACT_ATOMS: atom_id res chain seq x y z
N MET A 1 28.39 -13.33 -37.68
CA MET A 1 27.56 -14.03 -36.65
C MET A 1 27.91 -13.62 -35.22
N GLN A 2 29.15 -13.22 -34.96
CA GLN A 2 29.66 -12.77 -33.66
C GLN A 2 29.05 -11.43 -33.18
N ASP A 3 28.83 -10.46 -34.09
CA ASP A 3 28.28 -9.14 -33.74
C ASP A 3 26.82 -9.17 -33.24
N LYS A 4 25.99 -10.09 -33.76
CA LYS A 4 24.59 -10.25 -33.30
C LYS A 4 24.49 -10.83 -31.88
N LYS A 5 25.45 -11.66 -31.47
CA LYS A 5 25.50 -12.19 -30.09
C LYS A 5 25.97 -11.12 -29.11
N LEU A 6 26.96 -10.30 -29.50
CA LEU A 6 27.46 -9.20 -28.67
C LEU A 6 26.37 -8.14 -28.42
N SER A 7 25.57 -7.81 -29.45
CA SER A 7 24.46 -6.87 -29.29
C SER A 7 23.34 -7.43 -28.41
N PHE A 8 23.05 -8.73 -28.48
CA PHE A 8 22.02 -9.37 -27.65
C PHE A 8 22.41 -9.42 -26.17
N ILE A 9 23.68 -9.70 -25.87
CA ILE A 9 24.22 -9.69 -24.49
C ILE A 9 24.20 -8.27 -23.93
N GLY A 10 24.59 -7.27 -24.71
CA GLY A 10 24.56 -5.86 -24.30
C GLY A 10 23.14 -5.36 -23.99
N THR A 11 22.15 -5.72 -24.82
CA THR A 11 20.74 -5.40 -24.58
C THR A 11 20.20 -6.12 -23.33
N GLY A 12 20.56 -7.38 -23.10
CA GLY A 12 20.15 -8.12 -21.90
C GLY A 12 20.69 -7.51 -20.60
N ILE A 13 21.99 -7.16 -20.58
CA ILE A 13 22.63 -6.51 -19.42
C ILE A 13 21.96 -5.15 -19.11
N PHE A 14 21.62 -4.38 -20.15
CA PHE A 14 20.92 -3.11 -19.99
C PHE A 14 19.57 -3.27 -19.28
N TYR A 15 18.74 -4.24 -19.70
CA TYR A 15 17.44 -4.47 -19.05
C TYR A 15 17.58 -4.95 -17.60
N ILE A 16 18.57 -5.80 -17.30
CA ILE A 16 18.85 -6.22 -15.92
C ILE A 16 19.21 -4.99 -15.06
N LEU A 17 20.11 -4.13 -15.54
CA LEU A 17 20.48 -2.90 -14.85
C LEU A 17 19.28 -1.96 -14.67
N LEU A 18 18.43 -1.82 -15.69
CA LEU A 18 17.22 -1.00 -15.62
C LEU A 18 16.26 -1.48 -14.53
N VAL A 19 16.06 -2.80 -14.42
CA VAL A 19 15.22 -3.40 -13.37
C VAL A 19 15.82 -3.13 -11.99
N VAL A 20 17.13 -3.34 -11.81
CA VAL A 20 17.81 -3.09 -10.54
C VAL A 20 17.70 -1.63 -10.11
N VAL A 21 17.99 -0.68 -11.01
CA VAL A 21 17.87 0.76 -10.74
C VAL A 21 16.42 1.14 -10.40
N SER A 22 15.46 0.58 -11.13
CA SER A 22 14.03 0.82 -10.90
C SER A 22 13.56 0.31 -9.53
N LEU A 23 14.06 -0.84 -9.08
CA LEU A 23 13.79 -1.36 -7.73
C LEU A 23 14.37 -0.45 -6.63
N ILE A 24 15.61 0.02 -6.80
CA ILE A 24 16.25 0.96 -5.87
C ILE A 24 15.47 2.28 -5.82
N ALA A 25 15.08 2.82 -6.97
CA ALA A 25 14.28 4.04 -7.06
C ALA A 25 12.91 3.87 -6.40
N PHE A 26 12.25 2.73 -6.61
CA PHE A 26 10.98 2.40 -5.97
C PHE A 26 11.12 2.34 -4.44
N MET A 27 12.14 1.66 -3.91
CA MET A 27 12.41 1.62 -2.48
C MET A 27 12.68 3.02 -1.91
N GLY A 28 13.50 3.84 -2.59
CA GLY A 28 13.79 5.20 -2.17
C GLY A 28 12.54 6.10 -2.12
N LEU A 29 11.69 6.03 -3.15
CA LEU A 29 10.42 6.77 -3.18
C LEU A 29 9.46 6.29 -2.09
N TYR A 30 9.34 4.98 -1.89
CA TYR A 30 8.48 4.40 -0.86
C TYR A 30 8.91 4.87 0.54
N ILE A 31 10.22 4.81 0.84
CA ILE A 31 10.78 5.30 2.11
C ILE A 31 10.54 6.81 2.27
N GLY A 32 10.79 7.59 1.22
CA GLY A 32 10.58 9.04 1.24
C GLY A 32 9.12 9.43 1.51
N ILE A 33 8.16 8.73 0.88
CA ILE A 33 6.72 8.93 1.10
C ILE A 33 6.36 8.60 2.54
N ASN A 34 6.79 7.46 3.08
CA ASN A 34 6.52 7.08 4.46
C ASN A 34 7.11 8.10 5.45
N PHE A 35 8.31 8.62 5.18
CA PHE A 35 8.93 9.66 5.99
C PHE A 35 8.10 10.96 6.00
N ILE A 36 7.65 11.40 4.83
CA ILE A 36 6.80 12.59 4.69
C ILE A 36 5.47 12.37 5.42
N GLN A 37 4.84 11.21 5.24
CA GLN A 37 3.57 10.87 5.89
C GLN A 37 3.68 10.84 7.41
N ALA A 38 4.71 10.18 7.93
CA ALA A 38 4.97 10.13 9.36
C ALA A 38 5.14 11.54 9.93
N LYS A 39 5.90 12.41 9.25
CA LYS A 39 6.12 13.79 9.71
C LYS A 39 4.84 14.66 9.66
N LEU A 40 3.96 14.44 8.69
CA LEU A 40 2.78 15.28 8.48
C LEU A 40 1.55 14.82 9.30
N PHE A 41 1.31 13.51 9.35
CA PHE A 41 0.04 12.96 9.83
C PHE A 41 0.16 12.22 11.17
N VAL A 42 1.35 11.71 11.51
CA VAL A 42 1.55 10.96 12.75
C VAL A 42 2.00 11.93 13.84
N LYS A 43 1.02 12.52 14.54
CA LYS A 43 1.26 13.43 15.66
C LYS A 43 1.17 12.67 16.98
N GLY A 44 2.30 12.38 17.61
CA GLY A 44 2.37 11.76 18.94
C GLY A 44 2.36 10.23 18.92
N GLU A 45 1.81 9.63 19.98
CA GLU A 45 1.69 8.18 20.12
C GLU A 45 0.62 7.61 19.19
N TYR A 46 0.99 6.59 18.43
CA TYR A 46 0.10 5.85 17.54
C TYR A 46 0.30 4.35 17.76
N ILE A 47 -0.65 3.56 17.27
CA ILE A 47 -0.58 2.09 17.27
C ILE A 47 -0.09 1.64 15.89
N ILE A 48 -0.83 2.00 14.84
CA ILE A 48 -0.45 1.80 13.44
C ILE A 48 -0.74 3.05 12.60
N TYR A 49 -0.01 3.22 11.52
CA TYR A 49 -0.45 4.05 10.40
C TYR A 49 -0.25 3.31 9.07
N LEU A 50 -1.08 3.62 8.08
CA LEU A 50 -1.02 2.97 6.77
C LEU A 50 -1.52 3.86 5.64
N ILE A 51 -1.01 3.59 4.44
CA ILE A 51 -1.50 4.19 3.21
C ILE A 51 -2.75 3.44 2.76
N LYS A 52 -3.83 4.18 2.47
CA LYS A 52 -5.11 3.61 2.04
C LYS A 52 -4.99 2.93 0.68
N SER A 53 -5.61 1.76 0.56
CA SER A 53 -5.93 1.17 -0.74
C SER A 53 -7.07 1.96 -1.41
N PRO A 54 -7.05 2.16 -2.75
CA PRO A 54 -6.06 1.67 -3.72
C PRO A 54 -4.88 2.63 -3.95
N TYR A 55 -4.80 3.75 -3.23
CA TYR A 55 -3.77 4.78 -3.48
C TYR A 55 -2.35 4.25 -3.26
N SER A 56 -2.16 3.27 -2.39
CA SER A 56 -0.89 2.55 -2.23
C SER A 56 -0.33 1.98 -3.56
N TYR A 57 -1.19 1.59 -4.51
CA TYR A 57 -0.79 1.05 -5.80
C TYR A 57 -0.35 2.13 -6.82
N LEU A 58 -0.63 3.41 -6.56
CA LEU A 58 -0.25 4.50 -7.47
C LEU A 58 1.27 4.64 -7.60
N LEU A 59 2.04 4.28 -6.56
CA LEU A 59 3.50 4.31 -6.61
C LEU A 59 4.03 3.35 -7.69
N PHE A 60 3.43 2.15 -7.78
CA PHE A 60 3.79 1.18 -8.81
C PHE A 60 3.42 1.69 -10.21
N LEU A 61 2.27 2.34 -10.35
CA LEU A 61 1.85 2.94 -11.62
C LEU A 61 2.80 4.05 -12.09
N ILE A 62 3.28 4.90 -11.17
CA ILE A 62 4.32 5.91 -11.46
C ILE A 62 5.60 5.23 -11.97
N LEU A 63 6.01 4.11 -11.36
CA LEU A 63 7.19 3.37 -11.78
C LEU A 63 7.05 2.80 -13.21
N ILE A 64 5.90 2.19 -13.54
CA ILE A 64 5.63 1.69 -14.91
C ILE A 64 5.73 2.83 -15.92
N ILE A 65 5.13 3.99 -15.61
CA ILE A 65 5.19 5.17 -16.49
C ILE A 65 6.65 5.60 -16.70
N ALA A 66 7.46 5.64 -15.62
CA ALA A 66 8.87 6.00 -15.71
C ALA A 66 9.68 5.02 -16.56
N ILE A 67 9.50 3.71 -16.37
CA ILE A 67 10.19 2.67 -17.17
C ILE A 67 9.81 2.78 -18.64
N GLY A 68 8.52 2.88 -18.96
CA GLY A 68 8.06 3.00 -20.34
C GLY A 68 8.60 4.24 -21.04
N ARG A 69 8.84 5.33 -20.31
CA ARG A 69 9.51 6.53 -20.84
C ARG A 69 10.97 6.31 -21.14
N ILE A 70 11.70 5.65 -20.24
CA ILE A 70 13.10 5.32 -20.45
C ILE A 70 13.23 4.44 -21.70
N GLU A 71 12.40 3.41 -21.85
CA GLU A 71 12.42 2.53 -23.02
C GLU A 71 12.26 3.29 -24.33
N ILE A 72 11.31 4.24 -24.43
CA ILE A 72 11.10 5.07 -25.62
C ILE A 72 12.36 5.86 -26.00
N LEU A 73 13.17 6.31 -25.03
CA LEU A 73 14.41 7.04 -25.31
C LEU A 73 15.48 6.17 -25.98
N PHE A 74 15.46 4.86 -25.74
CA PHE A 74 16.42 3.90 -26.29
C PHE A 74 15.93 3.18 -27.55
N VAL A 75 14.66 3.33 -27.94
CA VAL A 75 14.16 2.80 -29.22
C VAL A 75 14.70 3.66 -30.37
N ASP A 76 15.24 2.98 -31.38
CA ASP A 76 15.79 3.61 -32.59
C ASP A 76 14.73 4.49 -33.28
N LYS A 77 14.97 5.81 -33.31
CA LYS A 77 14.00 6.82 -33.77
C LYS A 77 13.52 6.55 -35.20
N LYS A 78 14.35 5.93 -36.05
CA LYS A 78 14.01 5.55 -37.44
C LYS A 78 12.94 4.45 -37.51
N LYS A 79 12.94 3.50 -36.55
CA LYS A 79 11.90 2.46 -36.44
C LYS A 79 10.57 3.03 -35.95
N LEU A 80 10.61 3.96 -35.01
CA LEU A 80 9.43 4.67 -34.46
C LEU A 80 8.72 5.52 -35.52
N LEU A 81 9.48 6.27 -36.33
CA LEU A 81 8.96 7.10 -37.42
C LEU A 81 8.30 6.29 -38.56
N SER A 82 8.79 5.07 -38.81
CA SER A 82 8.24 4.21 -39.87
C SER A 82 6.92 3.52 -39.51
N LYS A 83 6.59 3.42 -38.21
CA LYS A 83 5.50 2.56 -37.74
C LYS A 83 4.27 3.30 -37.25
N ASP A 84 4.31 4.63 -37.02
CA ASP A 84 3.17 5.25 -36.35
C ASP A 84 3.02 6.76 -36.55
N LYS A 85 1.96 7.18 -37.26
CA LYS A 85 1.45 8.56 -37.22
C LYS A 85 0.80 8.88 -35.86
N GLY A 86 0.48 7.88 -35.02
CA GLY A 86 -0.12 8.01 -33.69
C GLY A 86 0.87 8.19 -32.53
N SER A 87 2.13 7.76 -32.68
CA SER A 87 3.16 7.85 -31.62
C SER A 87 3.53 9.28 -31.22
N SER A 88 3.22 10.28 -32.06
CA SER A 88 3.49 11.70 -31.75
C SER A 88 2.61 12.25 -30.63
N LEU A 89 1.45 11.63 -30.33
CA LEU A 89 0.57 12.07 -29.24
C LEU A 89 1.15 11.76 -27.86
N TRP A 90 1.83 10.62 -27.72
CA TRP A 90 2.48 10.20 -26.46
C TRP A 90 3.73 11.05 -26.11
N LEU A 91 4.40 11.60 -27.11
CA LEU A 91 5.56 12.49 -26.94
C LEU A 91 5.18 13.97 -26.75
N LYS A 92 3.94 14.36 -27.06
CA LYS A 92 3.44 15.74 -26.90
C LYS A 92 2.76 16.00 -25.56
N CYS A 93 2.46 14.96 -24.78
CA CYS A 93 1.74 15.04 -23.51
C CYS A 93 2.66 15.06 -22.27
N ASP A 94 3.93 15.45 -22.40
CA ASP A 94 4.91 15.42 -21.30
C ASP A 94 4.47 16.26 -20.11
N LYS A 95 3.91 17.45 -20.35
CA LYS A 95 3.40 18.33 -19.28
C LYS A 95 2.19 17.74 -18.55
N LEU A 96 1.27 17.11 -19.29
CA LEU A 96 0.08 16.46 -18.70
C LEU A 96 0.47 15.23 -17.87
N LEU A 97 1.46 14.48 -18.33
CA LEU A 97 1.98 13.31 -17.62
C LEU A 97 2.69 13.73 -16.32
N ILE A 98 3.53 14.77 -16.36
CA ILE A 98 4.17 15.31 -15.16
C ILE A 98 3.10 15.79 -14.16
N LEU A 99 2.08 16.51 -14.64
CA LEU A 99 0.96 16.95 -13.81
C LEU A 99 0.22 15.76 -13.17
N ALA A 100 -0.05 14.70 -13.94
CA ALA A 100 -0.68 13.49 -13.42
C ALA A 100 0.18 12.80 -12.35
N ILE A 101 1.50 12.72 -12.53
CA ILE A 101 2.41 12.17 -11.52
C ILE A 101 2.36 12.99 -10.23
N ILE A 102 2.38 14.32 -10.32
CA ILE A 102 2.27 15.20 -9.15
C ILE A 102 0.96 14.95 -8.40
N ILE A 103 -0.15 14.84 -9.13
CA ILE A 103 -1.46 14.51 -8.54
C ILE A 103 -1.43 13.15 -7.85
N PHE A 104 -0.84 12.12 -8.47
CA PHE A 104 -0.73 10.80 -7.85
C PHE A 104 0.13 10.82 -6.59
N ILE A 105 1.27 11.51 -6.60
CA ILE A 105 2.11 11.69 -5.40
C ILE A 105 1.30 12.37 -4.29
N TYR A 106 0.58 13.45 -4.61
CA TYR A 106 -0.28 14.13 -3.65
C TYR A 106 -1.33 13.19 -3.05
N MET A 107 -2.00 12.38 -3.88
CA MET A 107 -2.98 11.40 -3.43
C MET A 107 -2.37 10.32 -2.52
N ILE A 108 -1.19 9.81 -2.87
CA ILE A 108 -0.49 8.81 -2.04
C ILE A 108 -0.15 9.43 -0.67
N VAL A 109 0.50 10.59 -0.66
CA VAL A 109 0.97 11.25 0.57
C VAL A 109 -0.19 11.54 1.51
N THR A 110 -1.35 11.96 1.01
CA THR A 110 -2.44 12.48 1.84
C THR A 110 -3.51 11.45 2.19
N SER A 111 -3.50 10.26 1.55
CA SER A 111 -4.49 9.21 1.79
C SER A 111 -4.00 8.21 2.84
N VAL A 112 -3.98 8.66 4.10
CA VAL A 112 -3.43 7.93 5.25
C VAL A 112 -4.50 7.65 6.29
N VAL A 113 -4.42 6.49 6.95
CA VAL A 113 -5.14 6.21 8.20
C VAL A 113 -4.11 6.09 9.31
N VAL A 114 -4.39 6.74 10.44
CA VAL A 114 -3.59 6.61 11.67
C VAL A 114 -4.52 6.12 12.78
N VAL A 115 -4.14 5.05 13.47
CA VAL A 115 -4.87 4.53 14.62
C VAL A 115 -4.06 4.85 15.87
N THR A 116 -4.68 5.48 16.85
CA THR A 116 -4.10 5.80 18.16
C THR A 116 -4.95 5.20 19.27
N LYS A 117 -4.52 5.32 20.52
CA LYS A 117 -5.30 4.89 21.70
C LYS A 117 -6.61 5.69 21.86
N GLU A 118 -6.74 6.83 21.21
CA GLU A 118 -7.95 7.67 21.26
C GLU A 118 -8.95 7.39 20.12
N GLY A 119 -8.54 6.66 19.08
CA GLY A 119 -9.40 6.37 17.94
C GLY A 119 -8.68 6.33 16.59
N VAL A 120 -9.46 6.48 15.53
CA VAL A 120 -9.01 6.35 14.13
C VAL A 120 -9.06 7.71 13.45
N TYR A 121 -7.92 8.17 12.95
CA TYR A 121 -7.77 9.38 12.16
C TYR A 121 -7.71 9.03 10.68
N ASP A 122 -8.66 9.58 9.93
CA ASP A 122 -8.83 9.31 8.52
C ASP A 122 -8.49 10.55 7.67
N TYR A 123 -7.32 10.56 7.05
CA TYR A 123 -6.84 11.65 6.19
C TYR A 123 -7.11 11.35 4.72
N SER A 124 -7.49 12.36 3.94
CA SER A 124 -7.66 12.22 2.50
C SER A 124 -7.12 13.44 1.76
N PHE A 125 -6.90 13.28 0.46
CA PHE A 125 -6.49 14.36 -0.43
C PHE A 125 -7.50 15.51 -0.53
N PHE A 126 -8.74 15.32 -0.08
CA PHE A 126 -9.75 16.37 0.08
C PHE A 126 -9.88 16.90 1.50
N ASN A 127 -9.39 16.18 2.51
CA ASN A 127 -9.42 16.58 3.92
C ASN A 127 -8.09 16.27 4.62
N LEU A 128 -7.17 17.23 4.54
CA LEU A 128 -5.85 17.14 5.17
C LEU A 128 -5.88 17.29 6.69
N LYS A 129 -6.94 17.88 7.25
CA LYS A 129 -7.13 17.94 8.71
C LYS A 129 -7.50 16.57 9.28
N GLY A 130 -8.02 15.69 8.43
CA GLY A 130 -8.50 14.37 8.79
C GLY A 130 -9.85 14.41 9.50
N ASN A 131 -10.50 13.25 9.57
CA ASN A 131 -11.65 13.03 10.42
C ASN A 131 -11.23 12.11 11.56
N LYS A 132 -11.49 12.51 12.81
CA LYS A 132 -11.30 11.64 13.97
C LYS A 132 -12.59 10.86 14.21
N TYR A 133 -12.45 9.55 14.37
CA TYR A 133 -13.52 8.65 14.78
C TYR A 133 -13.11 7.99 16.09
N ASN A 134 -13.99 8.01 17.09
CA ASN A 134 -13.78 7.26 18.31
C ASN A 134 -14.02 5.77 18.04
N PHE A 135 -13.52 4.90 18.90
CA PHE A 135 -13.78 3.46 18.76
C PHE A 135 -15.27 3.11 18.88
N SER A 136 -16.04 3.92 19.61
CA SER A 136 -17.50 3.83 19.69
C SER A 136 -18.23 4.22 18.40
N ASP A 137 -17.55 4.84 17.43
CA ASP A 137 -18.11 5.13 16.11
C ASP A 137 -17.99 3.94 15.14
N VAL A 138 -17.28 2.88 15.55
CA VAL A 138 -17.21 1.62 14.80
C VAL A 138 -18.49 0.83 15.05
N GLU A 139 -19.23 0.58 13.98
CA GLU A 139 -20.47 -0.21 14.03
C GLU A 139 -20.18 -1.70 13.88
N TYR A 140 -19.28 -2.03 12.95
CA TYR A 140 -19.04 -3.41 12.54
C TYR A 140 -17.57 -3.67 12.18
N ILE A 141 -17.06 -4.83 12.61
CA ILE A 141 -15.75 -5.36 12.25
C ILE A 141 -15.95 -6.57 11.33
N HIS A 142 -15.20 -6.61 10.23
CA HIS A 142 -15.05 -7.78 9.37
C HIS A 142 -13.57 -8.17 9.33
N THR A 143 -13.24 -9.32 9.92
CA THR A 143 -11.85 -9.76 10.13
C THR A 143 -11.67 -11.25 9.85
N GLY A 144 -10.46 -11.69 9.52
CA GLY A 144 -10.20 -13.10 9.28
C GLY A 144 -9.02 -13.35 8.37
N PHE A 145 -9.01 -14.54 7.77
CA PHE A 145 -7.99 -14.96 6.81
C PHE A 145 -8.62 -15.10 5.42
N GLY A 146 -7.87 -14.76 4.37
CA GLY A 146 -8.32 -15.07 3.02
C GLY A 146 -8.25 -16.58 2.76
N ASP A 147 -9.29 -17.14 2.14
CA ASP A 147 -9.42 -18.58 1.90
C ASP A 147 -9.13 -19.02 0.46
N SER A 148 -9.01 -18.05 -0.45
CA SER A 148 -8.94 -18.25 -1.90
C SER A 148 -8.07 -17.20 -2.61
N GLY A 149 -7.66 -17.51 -3.83
CA GLY A 149 -6.92 -16.59 -4.70
C GLY A 149 -5.56 -16.17 -4.16
N LYS A 150 -5.18 -14.91 -4.44
CA LYS A 150 -3.91 -14.32 -4.03
C LYS A 150 -3.85 -13.98 -2.54
N SER A 151 -5.00 -13.79 -1.89
CA SER A 151 -5.10 -13.44 -0.46
C SER A 151 -5.12 -14.65 0.47
N LYS A 152 -4.83 -15.84 -0.06
CA LYS A 152 -4.93 -17.09 0.69
C LYS A 152 -3.95 -17.12 1.87
N GLY A 153 -4.47 -17.22 3.09
CA GLY A 153 -3.70 -17.16 4.33
C GLY A 153 -3.32 -15.75 4.78
N GLU A 154 -3.77 -14.70 4.08
CA GLU A 154 -3.51 -13.32 4.47
C GLU A 154 -4.54 -12.86 5.50
N PHE A 155 -4.06 -12.29 6.61
CA PHE A 155 -4.91 -11.68 7.61
C PHE A 155 -5.42 -10.31 7.15
N PHE A 156 -6.70 -10.04 7.37
CA PHE A 156 -7.32 -8.75 7.11
C PHE A 156 -8.13 -8.28 8.32
N TYR A 157 -8.20 -6.96 8.49
CA TYR A 157 -8.98 -6.33 9.55
C TYR A 157 -9.65 -5.09 8.98
N ASN A 158 -10.96 -5.17 8.76
CA ASN A 158 -11.75 -4.10 8.19
C ASN A 158 -12.78 -3.62 9.20
N ILE A 159 -12.98 -2.30 9.27
CA ILE A 159 -14.01 -1.69 10.10
C ILE A 159 -15.00 -0.94 9.23
N THR A 160 -16.25 -0.93 9.67
CA THR A 160 -17.33 -0.08 9.13
C THR A 160 -17.79 0.84 10.24
N LEU A 161 -17.72 2.13 9.96
CA LEU A 161 -18.17 3.18 10.87
C LEU A 161 -19.69 3.35 10.75
N LYS A 162 -20.33 3.90 11.79
CA LYS A 162 -21.79 4.17 11.83
C LYS A 162 -22.31 5.04 10.69
N ASN A 163 -21.44 5.82 10.05
CA ASN A 163 -21.77 6.60 8.85
C ASN A 163 -21.66 5.79 7.53
N GLY A 164 -21.51 4.46 7.61
CA GLY A 164 -21.37 3.55 6.48
C GLY A 164 -19.97 3.49 5.86
N LYS A 165 -19.01 4.30 6.33
CA LYS A 165 -17.66 4.35 5.77
C LYS A 165 -16.85 3.12 6.18
N LYS A 166 -16.18 2.51 5.20
CA LYS A 166 -15.35 1.33 5.38
C LYS A 166 -13.86 1.71 5.40
N LEU A 167 -13.13 1.27 6.42
CA LEU A 167 -11.69 1.45 6.54
C LEU A 167 -11.01 0.08 6.64
N LYS A 168 -9.93 -0.09 5.88
CA LYS A 168 -9.08 -1.30 5.94
C LYS A 168 -7.89 -0.99 6.84
N LEU A 169 -7.85 -1.61 8.02
CA LEU A 169 -6.80 -1.38 9.02
C LEU A 169 -5.67 -2.42 8.94
N ALA A 170 -5.98 -3.64 8.50
CA ALA A 170 -4.97 -4.62 8.12
C ALA A 170 -5.16 -5.03 6.66
N TYR A 171 -4.09 -4.86 5.89
CA TYR A 171 -3.91 -5.40 4.55
C TYR A 171 -2.41 -5.69 4.37
N PRO A 172 -2.00 -6.75 3.66
CA PRO A 172 -0.59 -7.13 3.55
C PRO A 172 0.28 -5.95 3.15
N SER A 173 1.40 -5.76 3.87
CA SER A 173 2.58 -4.98 3.50
C SER A 173 2.57 -3.44 3.59
N SER A 174 1.52 -2.77 4.09
CA SER A 174 1.51 -1.29 4.16
C SER A 174 1.31 -0.65 5.53
N SER A 175 1.04 -1.41 6.57
CA SER A 175 0.92 -0.90 7.94
C SER A 175 2.29 -0.75 8.61
N GLN A 176 2.51 0.40 9.21
CA GLN A 176 3.69 0.75 9.97
C GLN A 176 3.30 0.81 11.44
N SER A 177 3.80 -0.13 12.24
CA SER A 177 3.56 -0.16 13.68
C SER A 177 4.45 0.85 14.41
N SER A 178 3.97 1.31 15.57
CA SER A 178 4.76 2.22 16.39
C SER A 178 5.96 1.53 17.05
N LYS A 179 6.83 2.33 17.66
CA LYS A 179 8.01 1.82 18.37
C LYS A 179 7.65 0.92 19.56
N GLU A 180 6.48 1.12 20.17
CA GLU A 180 5.97 0.33 21.30
C GLU A 180 5.80 -1.15 20.92
N TYR A 181 5.42 -1.42 19.67
CA TYR A 181 5.18 -2.77 19.16
C TYR A 181 6.41 -3.40 18.48
N LYS A 182 7.59 -2.77 18.58
CA LYS A 182 8.81 -3.32 18.00
C LYS A 182 9.21 -4.60 18.73
N GLY A 183 9.20 -5.72 18.00
CA GLY A 183 9.61 -7.04 18.52
C GLY A 183 8.45 -7.95 18.91
N ASP A 184 7.21 -7.45 18.88
CA ASP A 184 6.03 -8.26 19.15
C ASP A 184 4.96 -8.09 18.07
N SER A 185 5.30 -8.49 16.85
CA SER A 185 4.44 -8.39 15.68
C SER A 185 3.02 -8.90 15.94
N TRP A 186 2.05 -8.20 15.36
CA TRP A 186 0.61 -8.45 15.46
C TRP A 186 -0.03 -8.07 16.80
N GLN A 187 0.75 -7.69 17.82
CA GLN A 187 0.18 -7.22 19.09
C GLN A 187 -0.62 -5.92 18.90
N GLU A 188 -0.19 -5.06 18.00
CA GLU A 188 -0.88 -3.82 17.63
C GLU A 188 -2.33 -4.06 17.21
N TYR A 189 -2.61 -5.18 16.53
CA TYR A 189 -3.96 -5.54 16.10
C TYR A 189 -4.78 -6.18 17.21
N VAL A 190 -4.15 -6.86 18.17
CA VAL A 190 -4.84 -7.36 19.38
C VAL A 190 -5.36 -6.19 20.19
N ASP A 191 -4.53 -5.16 20.38
CA ASP A 191 -4.91 -3.98 21.16
C ASP A 191 -5.98 -3.15 20.44
N ILE A 192 -5.85 -2.95 19.12
CA ILE A 192 -6.90 -2.30 18.30
C ILE A 192 -8.22 -3.04 18.44
N ASP A 193 -8.20 -4.37 18.35
CA ASP A 193 -9.39 -5.20 18.46
C ASP A 193 -10.06 -5.05 19.83
N GLN A 194 -9.27 -5.08 20.90
CA GLN A 194 -9.77 -4.86 22.26
C GLN A 194 -10.42 -3.48 22.39
N TYR A 195 -9.77 -2.40 21.95
CA TYR A 195 -10.34 -1.06 22.06
C TYR A 195 -11.69 -0.93 21.32
N ILE A 196 -11.80 -1.53 20.14
CA ILE A 196 -13.04 -1.48 19.35
C ILE A 196 -14.13 -2.37 19.98
N MET A 197 -13.81 -3.59 20.37
CA MET A 197 -14.79 -4.52 20.96
C MET A 197 -15.32 -4.02 22.30
N HIS A 198 -14.49 -3.43 23.16
CA HIS A 198 -14.95 -2.78 24.40
C HIS A 198 -15.93 -1.63 24.16
N SER A 199 -15.94 -1.06 22.94
CA SER A 199 -16.87 0.01 22.57
C SER A 199 -18.22 -0.50 22.05
N GLY A 200 -18.43 -1.82 21.99
CA GLY A 200 -19.70 -2.45 21.62
C GLY A 200 -19.91 -2.67 20.11
N ALA A 201 -18.84 -2.69 19.32
CA ALA A 201 -18.93 -2.99 17.90
C ALA A 201 -19.37 -4.44 17.66
N LYS A 202 -20.15 -4.68 16.60
CA LYS A 202 -20.49 -6.04 16.16
C LYS A 202 -19.32 -6.61 15.36
N LYS A 203 -19.07 -7.92 15.45
CA LYS A 203 -17.99 -8.57 14.69
C LYS A 203 -18.51 -9.74 13.88
N ASP A 204 -18.10 -9.78 12.62
CA ASP A 204 -18.10 -10.97 11.79
C ASP A 204 -16.67 -11.39 11.49
N SER A 205 -16.40 -12.66 11.71
CA SER A 205 -15.05 -13.18 11.66
C SER A 205 -15.00 -14.61 11.13
N SER A 206 -13.95 -14.89 10.38
CA SER A 206 -13.76 -16.19 9.73
C SER A 206 -12.34 -16.70 9.94
N GLU A 207 -12.25 -17.89 10.52
CA GLU A 207 -11.01 -18.66 10.59
C GLU A 207 -10.69 -19.37 9.26
N LYS A 208 -11.62 -19.40 8.30
CA LYS A 208 -11.38 -20.05 7.01
C LYS A 208 -10.15 -19.42 6.37
N GLY A 209 -9.15 -20.25 6.10
CA GLY A 209 -7.88 -19.82 5.53
C GLY A 209 -6.71 -19.74 6.51
N SER A 210 -6.95 -19.87 7.82
CA SER A 210 -5.90 -19.94 8.85
C SER A 210 -4.88 -21.06 8.58
N ASN A 211 -5.35 -22.20 8.04
CA ASN A 211 -4.50 -23.34 7.67
C ASN A 211 -3.49 -23.05 6.54
N TYR A 212 -3.65 -21.93 5.83
CA TYR A 212 -2.71 -21.51 4.79
C TYR A 212 -1.68 -20.49 5.27
N VAL A 213 -1.78 -20.05 6.52
CA VAL A 213 -0.86 -19.07 7.11
C VAL A 213 0.51 -19.71 7.30
N LYS A 214 1.54 -19.10 6.71
CA LYS A 214 2.94 -19.53 6.83
C LYS A 214 3.69 -18.66 7.84
N MET A 215 3.19 -18.61 9.08
CA MET A 215 3.80 -17.87 10.19
C MET A 215 4.01 -18.81 11.38
N ASP A 216 4.89 -18.44 12.31
CA ASP A 216 5.06 -19.19 13.55
C ASP A 216 3.74 -19.22 14.33
N LYS A 217 3.51 -20.34 15.01
CA LYS A 217 2.29 -20.60 15.79
C LYS A 217 1.97 -19.45 16.76
N LYS A 218 2.98 -18.86 17.41
CA LYS A 218 2.80 -17.70 18.30
C LYS A 218 2.02 -16.56 17.63
N TYR A 219 2.29 -16.25 16.36
CA TYR A 219 1.62 -15.17 15.64
C TYR A 219 0.23 -15.59 15.16
N ILE A 220 0.08 -16.83 14.70
CA ILE A 220 -1.23 -17.40 14.33
C ILE A 220 -2.17 -17.36 15.55
N ASP A 221 -1.70 -17.76 16.72
CA ASP A 221 -2.48 -17.76 17.97
C ASP A 221 -2.96 -16.35 18.33
N LYS A 222 -2.14 -15.31 18.10
CA LYS A 222 -2.56 -13.91 18.30
C LYS A 222 -3.67 -13.49 17.34
N LEU A 223 -3.53 -13.83 16.07
CA LEU A 223 -4.54 -13.50 15.07
C LEU A 223 -5.85 -14.25 15.32
N LEU A 224 -5.78 -15.50 15.78
CA LEU A 224 -6.96 -16.27 16.18
C LEU A 224 -7.64 -15.67 17.42
N LYS A 225 -6.90 -15.09 18.37
CA LYS A 225 -7.51 -14.32 19.48
C LYS A 225 -8.37 -13.16 18.97
N ILE A 226 -7.89 -12.44 17.96
CA ILE A 226 -8.64 -11.34 17.33
C ILE A 226 -9.91 -11.85 16.65
N VAL A 227 -9.77 -12.95 15.87
CA VAL A 227 -10.89 -13.57 15.15
C VAL A 227 -11.96 -14.10 16.11
N ASN A 228 -11.56 -14.65 17.26
CA ASN A 228 -12.47 -15.28 18.21
C ASN A 228 -13.04 -14.34 19.29
N ASN A 229 -12.57 -13.11 19.38
CA ASN A 229 -13.10 -12.12 20.31
C ASN A 229 -14.45 -11.56 19.81
N LYS A 230 -15.59 -12.10 20.25
CA LYS A 230 -16.94 -11.72 19.77
C LYS A 230 -17.77 -11.04 20.85
#